data_AF-A0A926ZJ46-F1
#
_entry.id   AF-A0A926ZJ46-F1
#
_cell.length_a   1.000
_cell.length_b   1.000
_cell.length_c   1.000
_cell.angle_alpha   90.00
_cell.angle_beta   90.00
_cell.angle_gamma   90.00
#
_symmetry.space_group_name_H-M   'P 1'
#
loop_
_entity.id
_entity.type
_entity.pdbx_description
1 polymer ?
#
loop_
_entity_poly.entity_id
_entity_poly.type
_entity_poly.pdbx_seq_one_letter_code
_entity_poly.pdbx_strand_id
1 'polypeptide(L)'
;MLERAKIFGLISVLAVSLAACSGNSESATNTTSPDNSSSASAPTAASPAVDKTSSTVSVSTTQIKNVSEVKFKAPTPGSLYGVLDVINDSSAPTHKISKSTPIKVSGWAVLANKNKLADSVIITQADNKKVLAVAPVNIARPDVAKALNNPAYKNSGWTATINPATLPTGKVVIQAWSYDSATKEATQLSRNHEVDLTQ
;
A
#
# COMPACT_ATOMS: atom_id res chain seq x y z
N MET A 1 -9.69 -6.40 -44.70
CA MET A 1 -8.30 -6.34 -45.18
C MET A 1 -7.61 -5.26 -44.35
N LEU A 2 -6.86 -5.63 -43.31
CA LEU A 2 -5.39 -5.89 -43.31
C LEU A 2 -4.65 -4.55 -43.56
N GLU A 3 -3.87 -4.00 -42.63
CA GLU A 3 -2.62 -4.57 -42.10
C GLU A 3 -2.29 -4.20 -40.65
N ARG A 4 -1.65 -5.16 -39.98
CA ARG A 4 -0.89 -5.00 -38.73
C ARG A 4 0.59 -5.01 -39.09
N ALA A 5 1.35 -3.98 -38.74
CA ALA A 5 2.82 -4.03 -38.78
C ALA A 5 3.38 -4.21 -37.36
N LYS A 6 3.90 -5.42 -37.11
CA LYS A 6 4.78 -5.78 -35.99
C LYS A 6 6.19 -5.34 -36.34
N ILE A 7 6.92 -4.73 -35.39
CA ILE A 7 8.38 -4.63 -35.46
C ILE A 7 8.95 -5.31 -34.22
N PHE A 8 9.54 -6.49 -34.46
CA PHE A 8 10.45 -7.22 -33.59
C PHE A 8 11.72 -6.35 -33.38
N GLY A 9 12.28 -6.20 -32.19
CA GLY A 9 12.95 -7.26 -31.45
C GLY A 9 14.46 -7.18 -31.72
N LEU A 10 15.19 -6.34 -31.00
CA LEU A 10 16.66 -6.33 -30.95
C LEU A 10 17.08 -6.80 -29.56
N ILE A 11 17.38 -8.09 -29.47
CA ILE A 11 17.97 -8.74 -28.30
C ILE A 11 19.47 -8.46 -28.37
N SER A 12 19.98 -7.61 -27.49
CA SER A 12 21.42 -7.47 -27.28
C SER A 12 21.81 -8.33 -26.09
N VAL A 13 22.46 -9.45 -26.39
CA VAL A 13 23.10 -10.34 -25.42
C VAL A 13 24.41 -9.68 -25.01
N LEU A 14 24.56 -9.31 -23.74
CA LEU A 14 25.87 -9.09 -23.13
C LEU A 14 26.09 -10.16 -22.07
N ALA A 15 27.13 -10.96 -22.28
CA ALA A 15 27.59 -12.01 -21.39
C ALA A 15 28.89 -11.61 -20.68
N VAL A 16 29.17 -12.34 -19.59
CA VAL A 16 30.48 -12.51 -18.88
C VAL A 16 30.79 -11.33 -17.93
N SER A 17 31.06 -11.52 -16.63
CA SER A 17 32.04 -12.44 -16.04
C SER A 17 31.68 -12.93 -14.63
N LEU A 18 31.95 -14.21 -14.35
CA LEU A 18 32.13 -14.73 -12.99
C LEU A 18 33.52 -14.33 -12.50
N ALA A 19 33.60 -13.63 -11.37
CA ALA A 19 34.82 -13.55 -10.58
C ALA A 19 34.69 -14.50 -9.39
N ALA A 20 35.37 -15.64 -9.49
CA ALA A 20 35.68 -16.51 -8.36
C ALA A 20 36.89 -15.92 -7.62
N CYS A 21 36.76 -15.72 -6.31
CA CYS A 21 37.91 -15.58 -5.42
C CYS A 21 37.75 -16.58 -4.28
N SER A 22 38.35 -17.76 -4.47
CA SER A 22 38.71 -18.67 -3.38
C SER A 22 40.12 -18.29 -2.93
N GLY A 23 40.31 -18.08 -1.63
CA GLY A 23 41.62 -17.83 -1.04
C GLY A 23 41.57 -17.98 0.47
N ASN A 24 41.84 -19.21 0.94
CA ASN A 24 42.07 -19.56 2.33
C ASN A 24 43.58 -19.62 2.58
N SER A 25 44.06 -19.10 3.72
CA SER A 25 45.25 -19.51 4.51
C SER A 25 45.32 -18.54 5.71
N GLU A 26 45.02 -18.98 6.95
CA GLU A 26 45.97 -19.54 7.93
C GLU A 26 47.13 -18.57 8.26
N SER A 27 47.52 -18.29 9.50
CA SER A 27 47.25 -18.95 10.78
C SER A 27 47.78 -18.07 11.94
N ALA A 28 47.20 -18.30 13.14
CA ALA A 28 47.86 -18.38 14.46
C ALA A 28 48.60 -17.13 15.00
N THR A 29 48.61 -16.73 16.28
CA THR A 29 48.28 -17.27 17.62
C THR A 29 48.71 -16.09 18.57
N ASN A 30 48.27 -15.88 19.82
CA ASN A 30 48.02 -16.80 20.90
C ASN A 30 47.45 -16.04 22.12
N THR A 31 46.57 -16.74 22.85
CA THR A 31 46.54 -16.86 24.33
C THR A 31 46.18 -15.64 25.18
N THR A 32 45.03 -15.69 25.87
CA THR A 32 44.90 -16.22 27.26
C THR A 32 43.54 -15.82 27.85
N SER A 33 42.67 -16.80 28.11
CA SER A 33 41.54 -16.71 29.06
C SER A 33 42.07 -17.00 30.49
N PRO A 34 41.36 -16.70 31.60
CA PRO A 34 40.13 -17.41 31.95
C PRO A 34 39.04 -16.63 32.73
N ASP A 35 37.84 -17.21 32.67
CA ASP A 35 36.78 -17.32 33.68
C ASP A 35 36.31 -16.12 34.51
N ASN A 36 35.01 -15.83 34.43
CA ASN A 36 34.15 -16.12 35.58
C ASN A 36 32.68 -16.34 35.19
N SER A 37 32.06 -17.23 35.96
CA SER A 37 30.81 -17.95 35.72
C SER A 37 29.55 -17.23 36.28
N SER A 38 28.39 -17.87 36.05
CA SER A 38 27.13 -17.77 36.83
C SER A 38 26.12 -16.72 36.36
N SER A 39 24.81 -16.95 36.30
CA SER A 39 23.96 -18.12 36.55
C SER A 39 22.57 -17.82 35.97
N ALA A 40 21.85 -18.87 35.61
CA ALA A 40 20.42 -18.85 35.31
C ALA A 40 19.59 -18.32 36.50
N SER A 41 18.45 -17.69 36.21
CA SER A 41 17.16 -17.94 36.88
C SER A 41 16.01 -17.25 36.15
N ALA A 42 14.99 -18.05 35.84
CA ALA A 42 13.65 -17.59 35.51
C ALA A 42 12.97 -16.91 36.73
N PRO A 43 11.88 -16.18 36.50
CA PRO A 43 10.66 -16.63 37.15
C PRO A 43 9.44 -16.66 36.22
N THR A 44 8.68 -17.73 36.38
CA THR A 44 7.27 -17.86 36.01
C THR A 44 6.41 -16.99 36.93
N ALA A 45 5.53 -16.16 36.38
CA ALA A 45 4.27 -15.80 37.04
C ALA A 45 3.24 -15.26 36.02
N ALA A 46 2.21 -16.08 35.81
CA ALA A 46 0.81 -15.81 35.52
C ALA A 46 0.34 -14.47 34.91
N SER A 47 -0.44 -14.64 33.83
CA SER A 47 -1.46 -13.78 33.22
C SER A 47 -2.27 -12.89 34.19
N PRO A 48 -2.80 -11.76 33.69
CA PRO A 48 -4.25 -11.72 33.51
C PRO A 48 -4.67 -11.40 32.07
N ALA A 49 -5.82 -11.99 31.73
CA ALA A 49 -6.66 -11.69 30.57
C ALA A 49 -7.15 -10.23 30.55
N VAL A 50 -7.90 -9.93 29.48
CA VAL A 50 -8.61 -8.68 29.08
C VAL A 50 -7.69 -7.53 28.65
N ASP A 51 -7.82 -6.97 27.44
CA ASP A 51 -9.04 -6.71 26.67
C ASP A 51 -8.89 -6.90 25.17
N LYS A 52 -9.97 -7.39 24.55
CA LYS A 52 -10.28 -7.15 23.14
C LYS A 52 -10.39 -5.64 22.92
N THR A 53 -9.29 -4.99 22.55
CA THR A 53 -9.40 -3.66 21.92
C THR A 53 -9.71 -3.88 20.44
N SER A 54 -11.01 -4.03 20.16
CA SER A 54 -11.59 -3.65 18.88
C SER A 54 -11.07 -2.26 18.55
N SER A 55 -10.22 -2.14 17.53
CA SER A 55 -9.91 -0.86 16.90
C SER A 55 -11.16 -0.39 16.15
N THR A 56 -12.18 -0.05 16.93
CA THR A 56 -13.26 0.82 16.53
C THR A 56 -12.64 2.21 16.43
N VAL A 57 -12.64 2.73 15.21
CA VAL A 57 -12.78 4.14 14.79
C VAL A 57 -11.85 4.39 13.59
N SER A 58 -12.48 4.50 12.42
CA SER A 58 -11.96 5.31 11.31
C SER A 58 -13.15 5.85 10.53
N VAL A 59 -13.92 6.72 11.19
CA VAL A 59 -14.68 7.77 10.51
C VAL A 59 -14.14 9.08 11.07
N SER A 60 -13.19 9.68 10.39
CA SER A 60 -12.83 11.08 10.63
C SER A 60 -13.00 11.84 9.33
N THR A 61 -14.26 12.21 9.09
CA THR A 61 -14.79 12.97 7.96
C THR A 61 -14.43 14.46 8.00
N THR A 62 -13.33 14.86 8.64
CA THR A 62 -13.08 16.29 8.90
C THR A 62 -12.58 17.07 7.67
N GLN A 63 -12.08 16.40 6.63
CA GLN A 63 -11.45 17.09 5.48
C GLN A 63 -12.31 17.18 4.21
N ILE A 64 -13.34 16.35 4.02
CA ILE A 64 -14.20 16.42 2.83
C ILE A 64 -15.62 16.76 3.26
N LYS A 65 -15.88 18.06 3.41
CA LYS A 65 -17.19 18.59 3.84
C LYS A 65 -18.28 18.38 2.79
N ASN A 66 -17.91 18.25 1.51
CA ASN A 66 -18.84 17.98 0.43
C ASN A 66 -18.16 17.23 -0.72
N VAL A 67 -18.42 15.92 -0.83
CA VAL A 67 -17.86 15.06 -1.90
C VAL A 67 -18.35 15.50 -3.28
N SER A 68 -19.54 16.10 -3.38
CA SER A 68 -20.13 16.56 -4.64
C SER A 68 -19.31 17.65 -5.35
N GLU A 69 -18.44 18.35 -4.60
CA GLU A 69 -17.55 19.39 -5.13
C GLU A 69 -16.21 18.83 -5.64
N VAL A 70 -15.97 17.53 -5.44
CA VAL A 70 -14.70 16.90 -5.82
C VAL A 70 -14.66 16.65 -7.33
N LYS A 71 -13.62 17.18 -7.97
CA LYS A 71 -13.37 16.99 -9.40
C LYS A 71 -12.52 15.74 -9.60
N PHE A 72 -13.16 14.62 -9.92
CA PHE A 72 -12.49 13.36 -10.23
C PHE A 72 -11.87 13.39 -11.63
N LYS A 73 -10.57 13.07 -11.72
CA LYS A 73 -9.79 13.13 -12.96
C LYS A 73 -8.96 11.85 -13.16
N ALA A 74 -8.72 11.52 -14.42
CA ALA A 74 -7.74 10.51 -14.80
C ALA A 74 -6.32 11.00 -14.49
N PRO A 75 -5.37 10.09 -14.20
CA PRO A 75 -3.97 10.46 -14.02
C PRO A 75 -3.35 10.95 -15.33
N THR A 76 -2.43 11.91 -15.22
CA THR A 76 -1.59 12.31 -16.35
C THR A 76 -0.77 11.11 -16.85
N PRO A 77 -0.74 10.82 -18.17
CA PRO A 77 0.06 9.73 -18.72
C PRO A 77 1.53 9.83 -18.27
N GLY A 78 2.09 8.71 -17.81
CA GLY A 78 3.46 8.64 -17.30
C GLY A 78 3.67 9.13 -15.86
N SER A 79 2.63 9.64 -15.17
CA SER A 79 2.71 10.05 -13.77
C SER A 79 2.01 9.05 -12.84
N LEU A 80 2.68 8.68 -11.74
CA LEU A 80 2.10 7.85 -10.69
C LEU A 80 1.67 8.72 -9.51
N TYR A 81 0.36 8.77 -9.25
CA TYR A 81 -0.22 9.47 -8.10
C TYR A 81 -0.37 8.57 -6.88
N GLY A 82 -0.08 7.27 -7.03
CA GLY A 82 -0.21 6.27 -5.99
C GLY A 82 -0.72 4.95 -6.54
N VAL A 83 -0.87 3.99 -5.62
CA VAL A 83 -1.36 2.64 -5.91
C VAL A 83 -2.31 2.21 -4.81
N LEU A 84 -3.43 1.58 -5.19
CA LEU A 84 -4.21 0.73 -4.30
C LEU A 84 -3.51 -0.64 -4.26
N ASP A 85 -2.81 -0.93 -3.17
CA ASP A 85 -1.84 -2.04 -3.11
C ASP A 85 -2.53 -3.37 -2.78
N VAL A 86 -3.34 -3.39 -1.71
CA VAL A 86 -3.91 -4.61 -1.15
C VAL A 86 -5.34 -4.41 -0.64
N ILE A 87 -6.11 -5.50 -0.68
CA ILE A 87 -7.39 -5.67 0.02
C ILE A 87 -7.27 -6.91 0.91
N ASN A 88 -7.60 -6.76 2.21
CA ASN A 88 -7.50 -7.84 3.21
C ASN A 88 -6.18 -8.62 3.10
N ASP A 89 -5.07 -7.87 3.08
CA ASP A 89 -3.69 -8.39 3.03
C ASP A 89 -3.31 -9.11 1.72
N SER A 90 -4.18 -9.07 0.68
CA SER A 90 -3.95 -9.67 -0.63
C SER A 90 -3.85 -8.61 -1.74
N SER A 91 -2.88 -8.78 -2.64
CA SER A 91 -2.73 -7.95 -3.84
C SER A 91 -3.42 -8.53 -5.08
N ALA A 92 -4.21 -9.62 -4.93
CA ALA A 92 -4.94 -10.21 -6.04
C ALA A 92 -5.92 -9.20 -6.66
N PRO A 93 -6.19 -9.24 -7.97
CA PRO A 93 -7.11 -8.29 -8.60
C PRO A 93 -8.57 -8.52 -8.19
N THR A 94 -8.93 -9.72 -7.75
CA THR A 94 -10.29 -10.10 -7.36
C THR A 94 -10.29 -10.76 -5.99
N HIS A 95 -11.24 -10.39 -5.14
CA HIS A 95 -11.39 -10.88 -3.76
C HIS A 95 -12.80 -11.38 -3.50
N LYS A 96 -12.94 -12.56 -2.91
CA LYS A 96 -14.24 -13.03 -2.40
C LYS A 96 -14.36 -12.62 -0.94
N ILE A 97 -15.38 -11.84 -0.60
CA ILE A 97 -15.54 -11.30 0.76
C ILE A 97 -16.99 -11.49 1.22
N SER A 98 -17.18 -11.97 2.44
CA SER A 98 -18.51 -12.03 3.06
C SER A 98 -18.98 -10.63 3.48
N LYS A 99 -20.28 -10.36 3.35
CA LYS A 99 -20.89 -9.11 3.85
C LYS A 99 -20.78 -8.89 5.36
N SER A 100 -20.34 -9.89 6.12
CA SER A 100 -20.06 -9.77 7.56
C SER A 100 -18.63 -9.30 7.87
N THR A 101 -17.71 -9.34 6.90
CA THR A 101 -16.28 -9.12 7.12
C THR A 101 -15.83 -7.74 6.63
N PRO A 102 -15.30 -6.87 7.51
CA PRO A 102 -14.77 -5.57 7.10
C PRO A 102 -13.72 -5.70 5.98
N ILE A 103 -13.78 -4.79 5.01
CA ILE A 103 -12.82 -4.75 3.91
C ILE A 103 -11.73 -3.75 4.29
N LYS A 104 -10.54 -4.23 4.58
CA LYS A 104 -9.35 -3.40 4.79
C LYS A 104 -8.67 -3.15 3.46
N VAL A 105 -8.42 -1.90 3.15
CA VAL A 105 -7.71 -1.50 1.94
C VAL A 105 -6.53 -0.62 2.31
N SER A 106 -5.41 -0.78 1.62
CA SER A 106 -4.24 0.08 1.85
C SER A 106 -3.45 0.30 0.59
N GLY A 107 -2.60 1.32 0.64
CA GLY A 107 -1.76 1.70 -0.48
C GLY A 107 -0.84 2.84 -0.13
N TRP A 108 -0.43 3.57 -1.16
CA TRP A 108 0.25 4.85 -1.02
C TRP A 108 -0.31 5.88 -2.01
N ALA A 109 -0.19 7.17 -1.68
CA ALA A 109 -0.71 8.26 -2.51
C ALA A 109 0.12 9.54 -2.37
N VAL A 110 0.31 10.24 -3.48
CA VAL A 110 1.08 11.48 -3.61
C VAL A 110 0.43 12.43 -4.61
N LEU A 111 0.79 13.71 -4.54
CA LEU A 111 0.51 14.69 -5.59
C LEU A 111 1.79 14.89 -6.40
N ALA A 112 1.99 14.04 -7.40
CA ALA A 112 3.23 13.99 -8.19
C ALA A 112 3.60 15.35 -8.80
N ASN A 113 2.60 16.07 -9.33
CA ASN A 113 2.73 17.41 -9.89
C ASN A 113 3.14 18.49 -8.88
N LYS A 114 2.94 18.25 -7.58
CA LYS A 114 3.23 19.20 -6.49
C LYS A 114 4.38 18.74 -5.59
N ASN A 115 5.01 17.61 -5.90
CA ASN A 115 6.11 17.06 -5.13
C ASN A 115 5.79 16.88 -3.62
N LYS A 116 4.54 16.54 -3.27
CA LYS A 116 4.08 16.38 -1.89
C LYS A 116 3.20 15.14 -1.70
N LEU A 117 2.92 14.80 -0.46
CA LEU A 117 1.91 13.80 -0.11
C LEU A 117 0.51 14.26 -0.56
N ALA A 118 -0.37 13.32 -0.88
CA ALA A 118 -1.79 13.63 -1.00
C ALA A 118 -2.34 14.06 0.37
N ASP A 119 -3.32 14.97 0.38
CA ASP A 119 -3.90 15.43 1.65
C ASP A 119 -4.76 14.32 2.28
N SER A 120 -5.39 13.53 1.43
CA SER A 120 -6.16 12.34 1.78
C SER A 120 -6.27 11.40 0.57
N VAL A 121 -6.76 10.19 0.81
CA VAL A 121 -7.23 9.28 -0.23
C VAL A 121 -8.74 9.13 -0.13
N ILE A 122 -9.43 9.29 -1.25
CA ILE A 122 -10.86 9.00 -1.37
C ILE A 122 -10.97 7.60 -1.95
N ILE A 123 -11.79 6.75 -1.33
CA ILE A 123 -12.08 5.41 -1.81
C ILE A 123 -13.52 5.39 -2.31
N THR A 124 -13.72 4.90 -3.54
CA THR A 124 -15.04 4.90 -4.20
C THR A 124 -15.39 3.53 -4.78
N GLN A 125 -16.68 3.29 -4.94
CA GLN A 125 -17.19 2.32 -5.90
C GLN A 125 -17.10 2.92 -7.33
N ALA A 126 -16.62 2.14 -8.30
CA ALA A 126 -16.38 2.63 -9.66
C ALA A 126 -17.66 3.10 -10.39
N ASP A 127 -18.75 2.35 -10.27
CA ASP A 127 -19.95 2.52 -11.11
C ASP A 127 -20.67 3.86 -10.89
N ASN A 128 -20.63 4.37 -9.67
CA ASN A 128 -21.39 5.55 -9.23
C ASN A 128 -20.52 6.59 -8.49
N LYS A 129 -19.21 6.37 -8.42
CA LYS A 129 -18.27 7.17 -7.61
C LYS A 129 -18.74 7.38 -6.16
N LYS A 130 -19.57 6.47 -5.64
CA LYS A 130 -20.04 6.51 -4.25
C LYS A 130 -18.83 6.39 -3.34
N VAL A 131 -18.64 7.37 -2.48
CA VAL A 131 -17.56 7.34 -1.49
C VAL A 131 -17.85 6.27 -0.45
N LEU A 132 -16.88 5.40 -0.27
CA LEU A 132 -16.91 4.28 0.67
C LEU A 132 -16.12 4.61 1.93
N ALA A 133 -15.00 5.34 1.77
CA ALA A 133 -14.15 5.79 2.86
C ALA A 133 -13.25 6.96 2.41
N VAL A 134 -12.70 7.66 3.40
CA VAL A 134 -11.64 8.66 3.22
C VAL A 134 -10.54 8.33 4.23
N ALA A 135 -9.29 8.30 3.78
CA ALA A 135 -8.14 7.97 4.61
C ALA A 135 -7.11 9.10 4.63
N PRO A 136 -6.53 9.43 5.80
CA PRO A 136 -5.38 10.32 5.85
C PRO A 136 -4.14 9.63 5.25
N VAL A 137 -3.22 10.43 4.72
CA VAL A 137 -1.94 9.97 4.18
C VAL A 137 -0.83 10.35 5.14
N ASN A 138 -0.41 9.40 5.96
CA ASN A 138 0.57 9.63 7.02
C ASN A 138 1.33 8.37 7.46
N ILE A 139 1.17 7.24 6.76
CA ILE A 139 1.81 5.97 7.12
C ILE A 139 3.18 5.88 6.44
N ALA A 140 4.18 5.39 7.18
CA ALA A 140 5.54 5.25 6.68
C ALA A 140 5.63 4.28 5.49
N ARG A 141 6.27 4.75 4.42
CA ARG A 141 6.58 4.06 3.15
C ARG A 141 7.97 4.49 2.65
N PRO A 142 9.05 4.12 3.36
CA PRO A 142 10.42 4.42 2.93
C PRO A 142 10.76 3.72 1.60
N ASP A 143 10.12 2.59 1.31
CA ASP A 143 10.18 1.88 0.04
C ASP A 143 9.72 2.76 -1.13
N VAL A 144 8.61 3.50 -0.97
CA VAL A 144 8.07 4.42 -1.98
C VAL A 144 9.00 5.61 -2.17
N ALA A 145 9.49 6.20 -1.08
CA ALA A 145 10.45 7.30 -1.13
C ALA A 145 11.72 6.89 -1.90
N LYS A 146 12.22 5.66 -1.67
CA LYS A 146 13.37 5.12 -2.38
C LYS A 146 13.06 4.84 -3.86
N ALA A 147 11.94 4.18 -4.15
CA ALA A 147 11.57 3.80 -5.51
C ALA A 147 11.30 5.02 -6.42
N LEU A 148 10.75 6.09 -5.87
CA LEU A 148 10.48 7.34 -6.58
C LEU A 148 11.58 8.39 -6.41
N ASN A 149 12.70 8.03 -5.76
CA ASN A 149 13.82 8.91 -5.45
C ASN A 149 13.40 10.27 -4.85
N ASN A 150 12.49 10.21 -3.88
CA ASN A 150 11.91 11.41 -3.28
C ASN A 150 11.63 11.24 -1.78
N PRO A 151 12.42 11.91 -0.91
CA PRO A 151 12.28 11.79 0.54
C PRO A 151 10.96 12.37 1.08
N ALA A 152 10.28 13.26 0.34
CA ALA A 152 8.98 13.80 0.74
C ALA A 152 7.90 12.71 0.80
N TYR A 153 8.10 11.58 0.11
CA TYR A 153 7.13 10.49 0.01
C TYR A 153 7.25 9.44 1.12
N LYS A 154 8.13 9.66 2.10
CA LYS A 154 8.37 8.72 3.20
C LYS A 154 7.14 8.37 4.03
N ASN A 155 6.10 9.21 4.03
CA ASN A 155 4.86 9.02 4.78
C ASN A 155 3.64 8.96 3.85
N SER A 156 3.83 8.47 2.61
CA SER A 156 2.79 8.40 1.58
C SER A 156 1.78 7.26 1.76
N GLY A 157 1.97 6.40 2.75
CA GLY A 157 1.08 5.28 3.00
C GLY A 157 -0.26 5.72 3.59
N TRP A 158 -1.28 4.91 3.32
CA TRP A 158 -2.62 5.09 3.86
C TRP A 158 -3.31 3.73 4.03
N THR A 159 -4.28 3.68 4.93
CA THR A 159 -5.16 2.52 5.13
C THR A 159 -6.59 3.00 5.37
N ALA A 160 -7.57 2.23 4.94
CA ALA A 160 -8.98 2.47 5.21
C ALA A 160 -9.70 1.16 5.52
N THR A 161 -10.82 1.26 6.24
CA THR A 161 -11.75 0.14 6.43
C THR A 161 -13.08 0.52 5.81
N ILE A 162 -13.59 -0.33 4.93
CA ILE A 162 -14.90 -0.18 4.28
C ILE A 162 -15.87 -1.15 4.93
N ASN A 163 -17.06 -0.65 5.26
CA ASN A 163 -18.15 -1.50 5.73
C ASN A 163 -18.82 -2.20 4.53
N PRO A 164 -18.69 -3.53 4.38
CA PRO A 164 -19.26 -4.28 3.25
C PRO A 164 -20.80 -4.24 3.21
N ALA A 165 -21.48 -3.95 4.33
CA ALA A 165 -22.94 -3.80 4.34
C ALA A 165 -23.42 -2.62 3.50
N THR A 166 -22.55 -1.63 3.23
CA THR A 166 -22.87 -0.47 2.39
C THR A 166 -22.76 -0.73 0.89
N LEU A 167 -22.25 -1.92 0.52
CA LEU A 167 -22.00 -2.35 -0.85
C LEU A 167 -23.11 -3.32 -1.33
N PRO A 168 -23.47 -3.29 -2.62
CA PRO A 168 -24.39 -4.27 -3.18
C PRO A 168 -23.78 -5.69 -3.14
N THR A 169 -24.63 -6.72 -3.15
CA THR A 169 -24.18 -8.11 -3.28
C THR A 169 -23.68 -8.34 -4.71
N GLY A 170 -22.68 -9.22 -4.88
CA GLY A 170 -22.04 -9.49 -6.16
C GLY A 170 -20.78 -8.66 -6.39
N LYS A 171 -20.40 -8.51 -7.66
CA LYS A 171 -19.13 -7.88 -8.06
C LYS A 171 -19.19 -6.36 -7.96
N VAL A 172 -18.20 -5.79 -7.27
CA VAL A 172 -18.02 -4.35 -7.08
C VAL A 172 -16.56 -3.99 -7.33
N VAL A 173 -16.31 -2.98 -8.16
CA VAL A 173 -14.96 -2.46 -8.38
C VAL A 173 -14.67 -1.33 -7.40
N ILE A 174 -13.59 -1.49 -6.64
CA ILE A 174 -13.06 -0.50 -5.71
C ILE A 174 -11.95 0.30 -6.39
N GLN A 175 -12.07 1.62 -6.29
CA GLN A 175 -11.10 2.60 -6.80
C GLN A 175 -10.64 3.50 -5.67
N ALA A 176 -9.42 4.01 -5.79
CA ALA A 176 -8.85 4.97 -4.87
C ALA A 176 -8.35 6.21 -5.64
N TRP A 177 -8.35 7.36 -4.98
CA TRP A 177 -7.99 8.64 -5.58
C TRP A 177 -7.12 9.45 -4.63
N SER A 178 -5.99 10.00 -5.12
CA SER A 178 -5.21 10.99 -4.40
C SER A 178 -5.97 12.32 -4.39
N TYR A 179 -6.25 12.87 -3.22
CA TYR A 179 -7.02 14.12 -3.08
C TYR A 179 -6.11 15.31 -2.76
N ASP A 180 -6.37 16.41 -3.46
CA ASP A 180 -5.75 17.72 -3.26
C ASP A 180 -6.83 18.71 -2.78
N SER A 181 -6.80 19.01 -1.48
CA SER A 181 -7.80 19.84 -0.83
C SER A 181 -7.77 21.30 -1.32
N ALA A 182 -6.62 21.79 -1.78
CA ALA A 182 -6.47 23.16 -2.27
C ALA A 182 -7.20 23.38 -3.60
N THR A 183 -7.21 22.37 -4.48
CA THR A 183 -7.86 22.45 -5.81
C THR A 183 -9.22 21.74 -5.85
N LYS A 184 -9.54 20.96 -4.81
CA LYS A 184 -10.67 20.04 -4.74
C LYS A 184 -10.64 18.98 -5.84
N GLU A 185 -9.46 18.56 -6.25
CA GLU A 185 -9.26 17.58 -7.30
C GLU A 185 -8.88 16.22 -6.72
N ALA A 186 -9.42 15.16 -7.33
CA ALA A 186 -9.11 13.78 -6.99
C ALA A 186 -8.59 13.07 -8.23
N THR A 187 -7.32 12.65 -8.20
CA THR A 187 -6.67 11.95 -9.31
C THR A 187 -6.63 10.46 -9.02
N GLN A 188 -7.04 9.63 -9.98
CA GLN A 188 -7.14 8.18 -9.75
C GLN A 188 -5.77 7.57 -9.45
N LEU A 189 -5.73 6.68 -8.46
CA LEU A 189 -4.57 5.84 -8.18
C LEU A 189 -4.48 4.70 -9.21
N SER A 190 -3.28 4.13 -9.31
CA SER A 190 -3.08 2.94 -10.12
C SER A 190 -3.67 1.71 -9.42
N ARG A 191 -4.15 0.77 -10.25
CA ARG A 191 -4.84 -0.46 -9.85
C ARG A 191 -6.23 -0.23 -9.27
N ASN A 192 -7.15 -1.08 -9.71
CA ASN A 192 -8.47 -1.25 -9.13
C ASN A 192 -8.55 -2.70 -8.65
N HIS A 193 -9.38 -2.95 -7.65
CA HIS A 193 -9.67 -4.32 -7.22
C HIS A 193 -11.15 -4.59 -7.33
N GLU A 194 -11.50 -5.79 -7.79
CA GLU A 194 -12.86 -6.31 -7.74
C GLU A 194 -13.08 -7.03 -6.42
N VAL A 195 -14.20 -6.76 -5.78
CA VAL A 195 -14.69 -7.50 -4.62
C VAL A 195 -15.99 -8.17 -5.00
N ASP A 196 -16.05 -9.49 -4.84
CA ASP A 196 -17.24 -10.30 -5.02
C ASP A 196 -17.87 -10.56 -3.65
N LEU A 197 -18.95 -9.83 -3.36
CA LEU A 197 -19.61 -9.86 -2.06
C LEU A 197 -20.63 -10.98 -2.00
N THR A 198 -20.36 -11.98 -1.15
CA THR A 198 -21.31 -13.04 -0.83
C THR A 198 -22.11 -12.67 0.42
N GLN A 199 -23.31 -13.25 0.54
CA GLN A 199 -24.09 -13.17 1.78
C GLN A 199 -23.28 -13.71 2.97
#